data_AF-A0A2N9LMC9-F1
#
_entry.id   AF-A0A2N9LMC9-F1
#
_cell.length_a   1.000
_cell.length_b   1.000
_cell.length_c   1.000
_cell.angle_alpha   90.00
_cell.angle_beta   90.00
_cell.angle_gamma   90.00
#
_symmetry.space_group_name_H-M   'P 1'
#
loop_
_entity.id
_entity.type
_entity.pdbx_description
1 polymer ?
#
loop_
_entity_poly.entity_id
_entity_poly.type
_entity_poly.pdbx_seq_one_letter_code
_entity_poly.pdbx_strand_id
1 'polypeptide(L)'
;MLNPSYTAAIKLTQTYSANLLNETALLYSGNKIFLTPIPAAGVKIKIPSGWSASSFFPIADSAGDLMPAITFSGKPFGATWSGSYFPWKNGYEGFEYRDDLSWTKGRHQFKFGAGVLHDYKNQQLQANTEGTANFSSSNTNYSGDAYIDFILGLASQQLHPVAISV
;
A
#
# COMPACT_ATOMS: atom_id res chain seq x y z
N MET A 1 10.95 3.98 7.77
CA MET A 1 10.10 3.02 7.03
C MET A 1 10.71 1.64 7.21
N LEU A 2 10.02 0.73 7.89
CA LEU A 2 10.47 -0.65 8.04
C LEU A 2 9.65 -1.49 7.05
N ASN A 3 10.33 -2.08 6.07
CA ASN A 3 9.74 -3.01 5.12
C ASN A 3 10.50 -4.33 5.23
N PRO A 4 10.29 -5.08 6.32
CA PRO A 4 10.97 -6.35 6.50
C PRO A 4 10.48 -7.34 5.45
N SER A 5 11.46 -8.00 4.82
CA SER A 5 11.25 -9.18 4.00
C SER A 5 11.94 -10.35 4.68
N TYR A 6 11.29 -11.51 4.61
CA TYR A 6 11.79 -12.75 5.16
C TYR A 6 11.85 -13.79 4.06
N THR A 7 12.93 -14.54 4.02
CA THR A 7 13.06 -15.71 3.15
C THR A 7 13.62 -16.86 3.95
N ALA A 8 13.15 -18.07 3.65
CA ALA A 8 13.68 -19.30 4.20
C ALA A 8 13.69 -20.36 3.10
N ALA A 9 14.73 -21.19 3.08
CA ALA A 9 14.84 -22.31 2.17
C ALA A 9 15.27 -23.54 2.97
N ILE A 10 14.45 -24.58 2.91
CA ILE A 10 14.77 -25.90 3.44
C ILE A 10 14.88 -26.82 2.24
N LYS A 11 16.01 -27.51 2.12
CA LYS A 11 16.27 -28.45 1.03
C LYS A 11 16.72 -29.79 1.58
N LEU A 12 16.20 -30.85 1.00
CA LEU A 12 16.58 -32.22 1.28
C LEU A 12 17.03 -32.86 -0.03
N THR A 13 18.28 -33.31 -0.06
CA THR A 13 18.86 -34.05 -1.19
C THR A 13 19.03 -35.50 -0.77
N GLN A 14 18.46 -36.43 -1.54
CA GLN A 14 18.48 -37.86 -1.24
C GLN A 14 18.98 -38.65 -2.45
N THR A 15 19.98 -39.48 -2.21
CA THR A 15 20.45 -40.47 -3.19
C THR A 15 19.79 -41.81 -2.86
N TYR A 16 18.71 -42.16 -3.56
CA TYR A 16 18.00 -43.42 -3.33
C TYR A 16 18.77 -44.64 -3.85
N SER A 17 19.59 -44.45 -4.88
CA SER A 17 20.54 -45.43 -5.42
C SER A 17 21.72 -44.71 -6.06
N ALA A 18 22.77 -45.43 -6.45
CA ALA A 18 23.94 -44.86 -7.13
C ALA A 18 23.63 -44.09 -8.44
N ASN A 19 22.39 -44.18 -8.94
CA ASN A 19 21.95 -43.56 -10.18
C ASN A 19 20.60 -42.81 -10.09
N LEU A 20 20.03 -42.65 -8.89
CA LEU A 20 18.76 -41.95 -8.68
C LEU A 20 18.89 -40.95 -7.52
N LEU A 21 18.76 -39.67 -7.86
CA LEU A 21 18.84 -38.54 -6.94
C LEU A 21 17.51 -37.80 -6.94
N ASN A 22 16.99 -37.50 -5.75
CA ASN A 22 15.83 -36.65 -5.55
C ASN A 22 16.21 -35.43 -4.71
N GLU A 23 15.67 -34.27 -5.09
CA GLU A 23 15.83 -33.01 -4.39
C GLU A 23 14.45 -32.43 -4.09
N THR A 24 14.07 -32.41 -2.81
CA THR A 24 12.84 -31.78 -2.35
C THR A 24 13.17 -30.45 -1.66
N ALA A 25 12.40 -29.40 -1.95
CA ALA A 25 12.56 -28.09 -1.35
C ALA A 25 11.23 -27.53 -0.83
N LEU A 26 11.30 -26.90 0.33
CA LEU A 26 10.29 -25.99 0.87
C LEU A 26 10.89 -24.60 0.90
N LEU A 27 10.34 -23.70 0.09
CA LEU A 27 10.80 -22.33 -0.05
C LEU A 27 9.73 -21.39 0.47
N TYR A 28 10.14 -20.44 1.30
CA TYR A 28 9.28 -19.41 1.83
C TYR A 28 9.85 -18.04 1.50
N SER A 29 8.98 -17.14 1.07
CA SER A 29 9.30 -15.73 0.90
C SER A 29 8.08 -14.90 1.29
N GLY A 30 8.30 -13.83 2.04
CA GLY A 30 7.21 -12.93 2.39
C GLY A 30 7.67 -11.58 2.87
N ASN A 31 6.78 -10.61 2.80
CA ASN A 31 7.00 -9.26 3.28
C ASN A 31 5.74 -8.69 3.93
N LYS A 32 5.96 -7.87 4.96
CA LYS A 32 4.89 -7.12 5.63
C LYS A 32 5.23 -5.64 5.61
N ILE A 33 4.36 -4.85 4.98
CA ILE A 33 4.52 -3.41 4.84
C ILE A 33 3.45 -2.73 5.68
N PHE A 34 3.90 -1.81 6.52
CA PHE A 34 3.05 -0.88 7.25
C PHE A 34 3.52 0.53 6.91
N LEU A 35 2.65 1.29 6.26
CA LEU A 35 2.87 2.68 5.99
C LEU A 35 1.91 3.50 6.84
N THR A 36 2.47 4.36 7.70
CA THR A 36 1.72 5.28 8.53
C THR A 36 2.33 6.67 8.36
N PRO A 37 1.55 7.67 7.96
CA PRO A 37 1.97 9.06 7.97
C PRO A 37 2.52 9.48 9.34
N ILE A 38 3.71 10.06 9.34
CA ILE A 38 4.29 10.68 10.54
C ILE A 38 4.50 12.17 10.28
N PRO A 39 4.14 13.06 11.22
CA PRO A 39 4.34 14.48 11.05
C PRO A 39 5.83 14.81 11.00
N ALA A 40 6.21 15.76 10.15
CA ALA A 40 7.50 16.42 10.24
C ALA A 40 7.60 17.24 11.54
N ALA A 41 8.82 17.58 11.96
CA ALA A 41 9.02 18.40 13.14
C ALA A 41 8.24 19.73 13.04
N GLY A 42 7.42 20.01 14.04
CA GLY A 42 6.58 21.22 14.10
C GLY A 42 5.29 21.18 13.28
N VAL A 43 4.99 20.08 12.57
CA VAL A 43 3.77 19.95 11.76
C VAL A 43 2.72 19.10 12.49
N LYS A 44 1.44 19.47 12.36
CA LYS A 44 0.32 18.62 12.78
C LYS A 44 -0.42 18.13 11.53
N ILE A 45 -0.60 16.81 11.44
CA ILE A 45 -1.29 16.17 10.32
C ILE A 45 -2.66 15.60 10.71
N LYS A 46 -2.98 15.60 12.02
CA LYS A 46 -4.27 15.16 12.55
C LYS A 46 -5.28 16.28 12.51
N ILE A 47 -6.55 15.92 12.36
CA ILE A 47 -7.70 16.82 12.50
C ILE A 47 -7.62 17.50 13.88
N PRO A 48 -7.67 18.84 13.95
CA PRO A 48 -7.60 19.56 15.21
C PRO A 48 -8.91 19.44 16.01
N SER A 49 -8.81 19.61 17.34
CA SER A 49 -9.99 19.75 18.20
C SER A 49 -10.84 20.94 17.77
N GLY A 50 -12.15 20.75 17.61
CA GLY A 50 -13.09 21.79 17.16
C GLY A 50 -13.19 21.94 15.64
N TRP A 51 -12.63 21.00 14.86
CA TRP A 51 -12.84 20.93 13.42
C TRP A 51 -14.33 20.76 13.09
N SER A 52 -14.88 21.71 12.33
CA SER A 52 -16.32 21.78 11.99
C SER A 52 -16.59 21.58 10.50
N ALA A 53 -15.58 21.24 9.70
CA ALA A 53 -15.80 21.04 8.27
C ALA A 53 -16.66 19.79 8.02
N SER A 54 -17.59 19.91 7.07
CA SER A 54 -18.49 18.82 6.69
C SER A 54 -17.77 17.75 5.88
N SER A 55 -18.16 16.49 6.07
CA SER A 55 -17.77 15.35 5.26
C SER A 55 -19.00 14.52 4.90
N PHE A 56 -19.00 13.87 3.74
CA PHE A 56 -20.06 12.93 3.35
C PHE A 56 -20.05 11.66 4.19
N PHE A 57 -18.86 11.23 4.63
CA PHE A 57 -18.67 10.08 5.50
C PHE A 57 -18.28 10.55 6.91
N PRO A 58 -18.71 9.81 7.95
CA PRO A 58 -18.27 10.07 9.32
C PRO A 58 -16.75 10.20 9.42
N ILE A 59 -16.27 11.21 10.16
CA ILE A 59 -14.82 11.40 10.40
C ILE A 59 -14.21 10.18 11.11
N ALA A 60 -15.01 9.45 11.90
CA ALA A 60 -14.60 8.20 12.54
C ALA A 60 -14.18 7.10 11.53
N ASP A 61 -14.59 7.21 10.27
CA ASP A 61 -14.23 6.27 9.20
C ASP A 61 -12.93 6.67 8.48
N SER A 62 -12.34 7.83 8.83
CA SER A 62 -11.03 8.26 8.31
C SER A 62 -9.90 7.44 8.94
N ALA A 63 -8.90 7.09 8.13
CA ALA A 63 -7.81 6.24 8.59
C ALA A 63 -6.80 7.09 9.36
N GLY A 64 -6.93 7.13 10.68
CA GLY A 64 -5.95 7.77 11.57
C GLY A 64 -6.23 9.25 11.89
N ASP A 65 -7.46 9.71 11.67
CA ASP A 65 -7.95 11.06 11.96
C ASP A 65 -7.09 12.15 11.31
N LEU A 66 -6.72 11.97 10.04
CA LEU A 66 -5.80 12.86 9.34
C LEU A 66 -6.56 14.01 8.67
N MET A 67 -5.90 15.15 8.51
CA MET A 67 -6.46 16.26 7.73
C MET A 67 -6.59 15.86 6.25
N PRO A 68 -7.64 16.34 5.54
CA PRO A 68 -7.75 16.15 4.10
C PRO A 68 -6.53 16.75 3.39
N ALA A 69 -6.21 16.21 2.22
CA ALA A 69 -5.25 16.88 1.33
C ALA A 69 -5.81 18.25 0.90
N ILE A 70 -4.93 19.22 0.72
CA ILE A 70 -5.26 20.57 0.27
C ILE A 70 -4.62 20.77 -1.10
N THR A 71 -5.44 21.07 -2.10
CA THR A 71 -4.96 21.37 -3.44
C THR A 71 -5.31 22.82 -3.79
N PHE A 72 -4.30 23.58 -4.21
CA PHE A 72 -4.46 24.88 -4.86
C PHE A 72 -4.34 24.67 -6.36
N SER A 73 -5.43 24.95 -7.08
CA SER A 73 -5.53 24.80 -8.53
C SER A 73 -5.58 26.17 -9.20
N GLY A 74 -4.67 26.42 -10.15
CA GLY A 74 -4.62 27.68 -10.88
C GLY A 74 -3.48 28.60 -10.42
N LYS A 75 -3.62 29.90 -10.66
CA LYS A 75 -2.59 30.91 -10.31
C LYS A 75 -2.93 31.63 -9.01
N PRO A 76 -1.92 32.16 -8.28
CA PRO A 76 -0.49 32.00 -8.53
C PRO A 76 0.09 30.68 -7.99
N PHE A 77 -0.68 29.95 -7.17
CA PHE A 77 -0.24 28.73 -6.49
C PHE A 77 -0.85 27.48 -7.12
N GLY A 78 0.00 26.62 -7.69
CA GLY A 78 -0.35 25.29 -8.18
C GLY A 78 0.35 24.23 -7.36
N ALA A 79 -0.22 23.83 -6.22
CA ALA A 79 0.40 22.93 -5.27
C ALA A 79 -0.63 22.01 -4.59
N THR A 80 -0.19 20.80 -4.23
CA THR A 80 -0.96 19.91 -3.37
C THR A 80 -0.15 19.61 -2.12
N TRP A 81 -0.76 19.84 -0.96
CA TRP A 81 -0.24 19.46 0.35
C TRP A 81 -1.07 18.32 0.89
N SER A 82 -0.41 17.26 1.31
CA SER A 82 -1.06 16.09 1.89
C SER A 82 -0.19 15.53 3.00
N GLY A 83 -0.79 14.69 3.85
CA GLY A 83 -0.05 13.88 4.83
C GLY A 83 0.84 12.81 4.22
N SER A 84 1.16 12.87 2.92
CA SER A 84 1.74 11.79 2.11
C SER A 84 0.71 10.68 1.83
N TYR A 85 1.21 9.49 1.49
CA TYR A 85 0.40 8.32 1.21
C TYR A 85 -0.46 7.92 2.43
N PHE A 86 -1.74 7.64 2.21
CA PHE A 86 -2.68 7.22 3.26
C PHE A 86 -2.19 5.94 3.97
N PRO A 87 -2.62 5.70 5.23
CA PRO A 87 -2.24 4.50 5.95
C PRO A 87 -2.51 3.24 5.14
N TRP A 88 -1.50 2.38 5.02
CA TRP A 88 -1.59 1.20 4.18
C TRP A 88 -0.90 0.00 4.80
N LYS A 89 -1.59 -1.14 4.74
CA LYS A 89 -1.07 -2.43 5.17
C LYS A 89 -1.09 -3.42 4.01
N ASN A 90 0.02 -4.12 3.86
CA ASN A 90 0.18 -5.21 2.91
C ASN A 90 0.92 -6.36 3.56
N GLY A 91 0.33 -7.55 3.48
CA GLY A 91 1.02 -8.82 3.65
C GLY A 91 1.03 -9.56 2.33
N TYR A 92 2.21 -9.98 1.90
CA TYR A 92 2.36 -10.94 0.81
C TYR A 92 3.28 -12.05 1.30
N GLU A 93 2.81 -13.29 1.21
CA GLU A 93 3.56 -14.47 1.63
C GLU A 93 3.37 -15.56 0.59
N GLY A 94 4.45 -16.26 0.28
CA GLY A 94 4.49 -17.35 -0.68
C GLY A 94 5.23 -18.56 -0.12
N PHE A 95 4.64 -19.73 -0.35
CA PHE A 95 5.15 -21.04 0.02
C PHE A 95 5.26 -21.89 -1.24
N GLU A 96 6.48 -22.22 -1.64
CA GLU A 96 6.74 -23.10 -2.77
C GLU A 96 7.21 -24.47 -2.26
N TYR A 97 6.50 -25.50 -2.69
CA TYR A 97 6.90 -26.89 -2.56
C TYR A 97 7.40 -27.35 -3.90
N ARG A 98 8.62 -27.89 -3.94
CA ARG A 98 9.25 -28.33 -5.18
C ARG A 98 9.92 -29.68 -5.00
N ASP A 99 9.82 -30.52 -6.01
CA ASP A 99 10.51 -31.80 -6.07
C ASP A 99 11.14 -31.99 -7.45
N ASP A 100 12.42 -32.32 -7.50
CA ASP A 100 13.17 -32.60 -8.71
C ASP A 100 13.83 -33.99 -8.63
N LEU A 101 13.61 -34.83 -9.63
CA LEU A 101 14.16 -36.17 -9.74
C LEU A 101 15.18 -36.24 -10.89
N SER A 102 16.39 -36.69 -10.60
CA SER A 102 17.44 -36.95 -11.58
C SER A 102 17.76 -38.44 -11.62
N TRP A 103 17.66 -39.04 -12.80
CA TRP A 103 17.83 -40.48 -13.00
C TRP A 103 18.74 -40.80 -14.16
N THR A 104 19.81 -41.55 -13.90
CA THR A 104 20.68 -42.09 -14.94
C THR A 104 20.37 -43.57 -15.14
N LYS A 105 19.91 -43.94 -16.34
CA LYS A 105 19.64 -45.34 -16.71
C LYS A 105 20.45 -45.72 -17.95
N GLY A 106 21.48 -46.54 -17.74
CA GLY A 106 22.42 -46.90 -18.81
C GLY A 106 23.17 -45.67 -19.33
N ARG A 107 23.04 -45.38 -20.62
CA ARG A 107 23.66 -44.20 -21.29
C ARG A 107 22.76 -42.97 -21.34
N HIS A 108 21.58 -43.00 -20.70
CA HIS A 108 20.60 -41.91 -20.74
C HIS A 108 20.45 -41.26 -19.37
N GLN A 109 20.27 -39.94 -19.37
CA GLN A 109 19.97 -39.15 -18.19
C GLN A 109 18.61 -38.49 -18.35
N PHE A 110 17.77 -38.64 -17.33
CA PHE A 110 16.44 -38.05 -17.24
C PHE A 110 16.39 -37.08 -16.07
N LYS A 111 15.65 -35.99 -16.25
CA LYS A 111 15.32 -35.05 -15.18
C LYS A 111 13.84 -34.70 -15.26
N PHE A 112 13.16 -34.81 -14.13
CA PHE A 112 11.75 -34.48 -13.96
C PHE A 112 11.60 -33.58 -12.75
N GLY A 113 10.53 -32.80 -12.71
CA GLY A 113 10.21 -32.03 -11.52
C GLY A 113 8.80 -31.51 -11.54
N ALA A 114 8.29 -31.22 -10.36
CA ALA A 114 7.00 -30.58 -10.13
C ALA A 114 7.13 -29.56 -9.01
N GLY A 115 6.31 -28.52 -9.07
CA GLY A 115 6.24 -27.51 -8.02
C GLY A 115 4.85 -26.96 -7.87
N VAL A 116 4.51 -26.59 -6.64
CA VAL A 116 3.28 -25.88 -6.30
C VAL A 116 3.67 -24.65 -5.48
N LEU A 117 3.35 -23.48 -6.02
CA LEU A 117 3.42 -22.23 -5.30
C LEU A 117 2.02 -21.89 -4.78
N HIS A 118 1.92 -21.74 -3.47
CA HIS A 118 0.78 -21.12 -2.83
C HIS A 118 1.19 -19.74 -2.34
N ASP A 119 0.66 -18.70 -2.96
CA ASP A 119 0.82 -17.33 -2.56
C ASP A 119 -0.51 -16.75 -2.08
N TYR A 120 -0.43 -15.82 -1.13
CA TYR A 120 -1.58 -15.03 -0.76
C TYR A 120 -1.18 -13.58 -0.53
N LYS A 121 -2.13 -12.70 -0.85
CA LYS A 121 -1.98 -11.26 -0.71
C LYS A 121 -3.13 -10.71 0.12
N ASN A 122 -2.81 -10.24 1.30
CA ASN A 122 -3.74 -9.52 2.15
C ASN A 122 -3.36 -8.04 2.15
N GLN A 123 -4.05 -7.28 1.30
CA GLN A 123 -3.74 -5.88 1.05
C GLN A 123 -4.99 -5.03 1.23
N GLN A 124 -4.85 -3.93 1.98
CA GLN A 124 -5.88 -2.91 2.00
C GLN A 124 -5.95 -2.22 0.62
N LEU A 125 -7.17 -1.87 0.20
CA LEU A 125 -7.39 -1.03 -0.98
C LEU A 125 -6.71 0.32 -0.77
N GLN A 126 -5.98 0.76 -1.79
CA GLN A 126 -5.19 1.98 -1.73
C GLN A 126 -6.03 3.18 -2.15
N ALA A 127 -6.97 3.61 -1.30
CA ALA A 127 -7.83 4.76 -1.58
C ALA A 127 -7.59 5.92 -0.62
N ASN A 128 -7.89 7.13 -1.09
CA ASN A 128 -7.85 8.34 -0.28
C ASN A 128 -9.00 8.31 0.75
N THR A 129 -8.67 7.99 2.00
CA THR A 129 -9.61 7.96 3.13
C THR A 129 -9.83 9.33 3.77
N GLU A 130 -8.96 10.30 3.51
CA GLU A 130 -9.00 11.62 4.16
C GLU A 130 -9.69 12.67 3.28
N GLY A 131 -9.86 12.36 1.99
CA GLY A 131 -10.40 13.27 1.00
C GLY A 131 -9.41 14.36 0.57
N THR A 132 -9.87 15.24 -0.32
CA THR A 132 -9.09 16.38 -0.83
C THR A 132 -9.98 17.61 -0.92
N ALA A 133 -9.60 18.69 -0.24
CA ALA A 133 -10.18 20.01 -0.40
C ALA A 133 -9.43 20.78 -1.49
N ASN A 134 -10.13 21.14 -2.56
CA ASN A 134 -9.58 21.89 -3.68
C ASN A 134 -10.04 23.36 -3.63
N PHE A 135 -9.08 24.27 -3.72
CA PHE A 135 -9.28 25.71 -3.82
C PHE A 135 -8.76 26.17 -5.17
N SER A 136 -9.59 26.85 -5.96
CA SER A 136 -9.23 27.18 -7.33
C SER A 136 -9.50 28.61 -7.73
N SER A 137 -8.50 29.26 -8.32
CA SER A 137 -8.66 30.61 -8.89
C SER A 137 -9.46 30.65 -10.20
N SER A 138 -9.83 29.50 -10.76
CA SER A 138 -10.78 29.44 -11.88
C SER A 138 -12.24 29.40 -11.43
N ASN A 139 -12.51 29.24 -10.14
CA ASN A 139 -13.87 29.25 -9.62
C ASN A 139 -14.34 30.69 -9.38
N THR A 140 -15.19 31.19 -10.27
CA THR A 140 -15.74 32.54 -10.21
C THR A 140 -16.91 32.70 -9.23
N ASN A 141 -17.37 31.61 -8.58
CA ASN A 141 -18.41 31.70 -7.55
C ASN A 141 -17.88 32.17 -6.19
N TYR A 142 -16.55 32.24 -6.03
CA TYR A 142 -15.88 32.70 -4.81
C TYR A 142 -14.98 33.91 -5.11
N SER A 143 -13.84 34.05 -4.44
CA SER A 143 -12.98 35.24 -4.58
C SER A 143 -12.23 35.30 -5.90
N GLY A 144 -12.15 34.19 -6.64
CA GLY A 144 -11.29 34.06 -7.82
C GLY A 144 -9.80 33.93 -7.48
N ASP A 145 -9.45 33.79 -6.20
CA ASP A 145 -8.10 33.55 -5.71
C ASP A 145 -8.10 32.33 -4.78
N ALA A 146 -7.34 31.30 -5.14
CA ALA A 146 -7.31 30.04 -4.41
C ALA A 146 -6.80 30.19 -2.96
N TYR A 147 -5.93 31.16 -2.70
CA TYR A 147 -5.37 31.38 -1.36
C TYR A 147 -6.37 32.12 -0.46
N ILE A 148 -7.06 33.11 -1.00
CA ILE A 148 -8.15 33.80 -0.29
C ILE A 148 -9.30 32.82 -0.01
N ASP A 149 -9.69 32.02 -0.99
CA ASP A 149 -10.71 30.98 -0.81
C ASP A 149 -10.32 29.98 0.28
N PHE A 150 -9.04 29.60 0.37
CA PHE A 150 -8.54 28.73 1.43
C PHE A 150 -8.67 29.34 2.83
N ILE A 151 -8.24 30.60 3.00
CA ILE A 151 -8.35 31.30 4.29
C ILE A 151 -9.83 31.44 4.71
N LEU A 152 -10.72 31.65 3.75
CA LEU A 152 -12.16 31.77 3.97
C LEU A 152 -12.88 30.41 4.08
N GLY A 153 -12.21 29.29 3.83
CA GLY A 153 -12.80 27.96 3.83
C GLY A 153 -13.74 27.67 2.64
N LEU A 154 -13.63 28.43 1.55
CA LEU A 154 -14.47 28.34 0.36
C LEU A 154 -13.93 27.31 -0.64
N ALA A 155 -14.02 26.03 -0.30
CA ALA A 155 -13.56 24.96 -1.19
C ALA A 155 -14.39 24.92 -2.49
N SER A 156 -13.68 24.91 -3.62
CA SER A 156 -14.25 24.80 -4.97
C SER A 156 -14.74 23.40 -5.31
N GLN A 157 -14.11 22.39 -4.72
CA GLN A 157 -14.53 21.00 -4.78
C GLN A 157 -14.00 20.29 -3.53
N GLN A 158 -14.82 19.42 -2.94
CA GLN A 158 -14.37 18.49 -1.93
C GLN A 158 -14.48 17.08 -2.51
N LEU A 159 -13.34 16.42 -2.71
CA LEU A 159 -13.33 14.98 -2.93
C LEU A 159 -13.44 14.33 -1.56
N HIS A 160 -14.54 13.61 -1.34
CA HIS A 160 -14.85 13.03 -0.05
C HIS A 160 -14.03 11.76 0.22
N PRO A 161 -13.85 11.39 1.50
CA PRO A 161 -13.36 10.07 1.89
C PRO A 161 -14.04 8.96 1.08
N VAL A 162 -13.34 7.89 0.75
CA VAL A 162 -14.02 6.65 0.32
C VAL A 162 -14.10 5.72 1.53
N ALA A 163 -15.30 5.33 1.93
CA ALA A 163 -15.47 4.27 2.92
C ALA A 163 -14.92 2.96 2.34
N ILE A 164 -13.80 2.48 2.87
CA ILE A 164 -13.25 1.16 2.54
C ILE A 164 -13.80 0.18 3.57
N SER A 165 -14.95 -0.43 3.29
CA SER A 165 -15.39 -1.62 4.02
C SER A 165 -14.47 -2.78 3.62
N VAL A 166 -13.74 -3.33 4.61
CA VAL A 166 -13.00 -4.60 4.50
C VAL A 166 -13.82 -5.69 5.17
#